data_AF-A0A5C0B519-F1
#
_entry.id   AF-A0A5C0B519-F1
#
_cell.length_a   1.000
_cell.length_b   1.000
_cell.length_c   1.000
_cell.angle_alpha   90.00
_cell.angle_beta   90.00
_cell.angle_gamma   90.00
#
_symmetry.space_group_name_H-M   'P 1'
#
loop_
_entity.id
_entity.type
_entity.pdbx_description
1 polymer ?
#
loop_
_entity_poly.entity_id
_entity_poly.type
_entity_poly.pdbx_seq_one_letter_code
_entity_poly.pdbx_strand_id
1 'polypeptide(L)'
;MPSQRALYSAMTFFSLTAVVVVALRRPFDLVGWACLVACIGFVALGCLAIVKPDIAAGRRRHKTAAAGGFPAAFEHGHDTNEALAPEPGKEATVGEPSDNEPEVLKQTVSALEAVGATTPGEIDTTTLWVAAQRMDPGQAIGVHEALAALSDLHDAGQGQIGRLIFVPAHTEYDRSLIAEIVAATLAAFGHDIRPTDIGVELPPGGGEGTATISFPLADRIERVTCHYRWKYPPDDLLPALVRFTKPEAPRDLVCADPGDQTLLYAAIRAGALDELNHQLPGDQDLFDKVEPVAKTAGTA
;
A
#
# COMPACT_ATOMS: atom_id res chain seq x y z
N MET A 1 -13.85 -18.21 19.95
CA MET A 1 -14.00 -17.02 20.81
C MET A 1 -13.23 -17.26 22.10
N PRO A 2 -12.25 -16.42 22.47
CA PRO A 2 -11.55 -16.58 23.75
C PRO A 2 -12.56 -16.44 24.89
N SER A 3 -12.51 -17.35 25.86
CA SER A 3 -13.43 -17.31 27.00
C SER A 3 -13.27 -15.98 27.74
N GLN A 4 -14.37 -15.39 28.23
CA GLN A 4 -14.34 -14.09 28.94
C GLN A 4 -13.28 -14.06 30.06
N ARG A 5 -12.96 -15.21 30.66
CA ARG A 5 -11.91 -15.37 31.68
C ARG A 5 -10.50 -15.06 31.14
N ALA A 6 -10.20 -15.44 29.90
CA ALA A 6 -8.92 -15.17 29.24
C ALA A 6 -8.72 -13.67 28.94
N LEU A 7 -9.81 -12.97 28.60
CA LEU A 7 -9.80 -11.53 28.37
C LEU A 7 -9.57 -10.77 29.69
N TYR A 8 -10.27 -11.16 30.76
CA TYR A 8 -10.09 -10.56 32.08
C TYR A 8 -8.70 -10.84 32.66
N SER A 9 -8.13 -12.04 32.44
CA SER A 9 -6.77 -12.36 32.88
C SER A 9 -5.70 -11.58 32.11
N ALA A 10 -5.87 -11.39 30.80
CA ALA A 10 -4.95 -10.58 30.01
C ALA A 10 -5.00 -9.10 30.43
N MET A 11 -6.21 -8.54 30.62
CA MET A 11 -6.38 -7.16 31.10
C MET A 11 -5.75 -6.96 32.48
N THR A 12 -5.96 -7.89 33.42
CA THR A 12 -5.34 -7.78 34.75
C THR A 12 -3.83 -7.93 34.69
N PHE A 13 -3.30 -8.83 33.86
CA PHE A 13 -1.86 -9.00 33.67
C PHE A 13 -1.19 -7.74 33.11
N PHE A 14 -1.72 -7.15 32.03
CA PHE A 14 -1.15 -5.92 31.46
C PHE A 14 -1.26 -4.72 32.39
N SER A 15 -2.38 -4.59 33.10
CA SER A 15 -2.58 -3.50 34.07
C SER A 15 -1.61 -3.62 35.25
N LEU A 16 -1.42 -4.84 35.78
CA LEU A 16 -0.52 -5.08 36.90
C LEU A 16 0.95 -4.89 36.49
N THR A 17 1.30 -5.33 35.27
CA THR A 17 2.65 -5.17 34.72
C THR A 17 2.98 -3.69 34.49
N ALA A 18 2.03 -2.91 33.97
CA ALA A 18 2.19 -1.46 33.81
C ALA A 18 2.40 -0.75 35.16
N VAL A 19 1.63 -1.12 36.20
CA VAL A 19 1.79 -0.56 37.55
C VAL A 19 3.14 -0.92 38.15
N VAL A 20 3.61 -2.17 38.00
CA VAL A 20 4.91 -2.62 38.52
C VAL A 20 6.07 -1.94 37.81
N VAL A 21 6.01 -1.80 36.49
CA VAL A 21 7.04 -1.10 35.69
C VAL A 21 7.13 0.38 36.06
N VAL A 22 6.00 1.02 36.34
CA VAL A 22 5.95 2.43 36.77
C VAL A 22 6.40 2.61 38.22
N ALA A 23 6.07 1.68 39.12
CA ALA A 23 6.49 1.75 40.53
C ALA A 23 8.01 1.50 40.73
N LEU A 24 8.64 0.73 39.84
CA LEU A 24 10.08 0.42 39.91
C LEU A 24 10.98 1.52 39.33
N ARG A 25 10.44 2.52 38.62
CA ARG A 25 11.19 3.70 38.19
C ARG A 25 10.84 4.89 39.10
N ARG A 26 11.86 5.39 39.80
CA ARG A 26 11.93 6.50 40.79
C ARG A 26 10.99 7.71 40.56
N PRO A 27 10.73 8.51 41.62
CA PRO A 27 9.38 8.92 42.01
C PRO A 27 8.75 9.86 40.98
N PHE A 28 7.55 9.51 40.55
CA PHE A 28 6.69 10.41 39.81
C PHE A 28 6.22 11.55 40.72
N ASP A 29 6.38 12.80 40.27
CA ASP A 29 5.71 13.95 40.86
C ASP A 29 4.17 13.80 40.74
N LEU A 30 3.42 14.56 41.54
CA LEU A 30 1.94 14.56 41.56
C LEU A 30 1.30 14.65 40.16
N VAL A 31 1.90 15.42 39.26
CA VAL A 31 1.45 15.58 37.86
C VAL A 31 1.60 14.28 37.07
N GLY A 32 2.69 13.57 37.32
CA GLY A 32 2.98 12.31 36.67
C GLY A 32 2.05 11.17 37.12
N TRP A 33 1.68 11.14 38.40
CA TRP A 33 0.63 10.25 38.90
C TRP A 33 -0.74 10.56 38.29
N ALA A 34 -1.08 11.85 38.14
CA ALA A 34 -2.33 12.26 37.51
C ALA A 34 -2.39 11.84 36.03
N CYS A 35 -1.29 11.99 35.29
CA CYS A 35 -1.19 11.52 33.90
C CYS A 35 -1.35 10.00 33.79
N LEU A 36 -0.74 9.24 34.69
CA LEU A 36 -0.87 7.78 34.69
C LEU A 36 -2.32 7.34 34.95
N VAL A 37 -2.97 7.93 35.96
CA VAL A 37 -4.39 7.63 36.27
C VAL A 37 -5.29 8.00 35.09
N ALA A 38 -5.02 9.11 34.41
CA ALA A 38 -5.77 9.51 33.21
C ALA A 38 -5.58 8.51 32.06
N CYS A 39 -4.36 8.04 31.81
CA CYS A 39 -4.09 7.04 30.77
C CYS A 39 -4.77 5.70 31.08
N ILE A 40 -4.68 5.22 32.33
CA ILE A 40 -5.35 3.98 32.75
C ILE A 40 -6.87 4.13 32.65
N GLY A 41 -7.43 5.27 33.06
CA GLY A 41 -8.86 5.57 32.93
C GLY A 41 -9.32 5.61 31.48
N PHE A 42 -8.53 6.20 30.58
CA PHE A 42 -8.83 6.26 29.14
C PHE A 42 -8.86 4.87 28.52
N VAL A 43 -7.87 4.02 28.82
CA VAL A 43 -7.82 2.64 28.32
C VAL A 43 -9.00 1.83 28.87
N ALA A 44 -9.30 1.95 30.17
CA ALA A 44 -10.44 1.25 30.78
C ALA A 44 -11.80 1.69 30.18
N LEU A 45 -11.98 2.99 29.91
CA LEU A 45 -13.17 3.53 29.23
C LEU A 45 -13.28 3.04 27.79
N GLY A 46 -12.16 3.01 27.05
CA GLY A 46 -12.12 2.45 25.70
C GLY A 46 -12.50 0.98 25.66
N CYS A 47 -11.99 0.17 26.61
CA CYS A 47 -12.37 -1.23 26.73
C CYS A 47 -13.86 -1.40 27.12
N LEU A 48 -14.41 -0.54 27.98
CA LEU A 48 -15.83 -0.58 28.35
C LEU A 48 -16.76 -0.20 27.18
N ALA A 49 -16.35 0.74 26.33
CA ALA A 49 -17.09 1.12 25.13
C ALA A 49 -17.16 -0.01 24.10
N ILE A 50 -16.10 -0.84 24.02
CA ILE A 50 -16.06 -2.01 23.12
C ILE A 50 -16.95 -3.16 23.64
N VAL A 51 -17.14 -3.27 24.96
CA VAL A 51 -17.90 -4.38 25.58
C VAL A 51 -19.42 -4.10 25.70
N LYS A 52 -19.90 -2.88 25.43
CA LYS A 52 -21.35 -2.56 25.35
C LYS A 52 -21.69 -1.72 24.11
N PRO A 53 -22.28 -2.33 23.05
CA PRO A 53 -22.62 -1.59 21.83
C PRO A 53 -23.85 -0.67 21.94
N ASP A 54 -24.65 -0.73 23.01
CA ASP A 54 -26.01 -0.14 22.99
C ASP A 54 -26.19 1.26 23.60
N ILE A 55 -25.13 2.03 23.89
CA ILE A 55 -25.30 3.38 24.49
C ILE A 55 -24.86 4.54 23.57
N ALA A 56 -24.28 4.28 22.40
CA ALA A 56 -23.76 5.35 21.52
C ALA A 56 -24.39 5.44 20.12
N ALA A 57 -25.55 4.81 19.88
CA ALA A 57 -26.23 4.85 18.57
C ALA A 57 -26.93 6.19 18.23
N GLY A 58 -26.56 7.30 18.88
CA GLY A 58 -27.34 8.53 18.83
C GLY A 58 -26.55 9.82 18.88
N ARG A 59 -25.53 10.03 18.02
CA ARG A 59 -25.20 11.34 17.42
C ARG A 59 -23.87 11.34 16.64
N ARG A 60 -23.94 11.87 15.40
CA ARG A 60 -22.87 12.34 14.47
C ARG A 60 -22.19 11.19 13.71
N ARG A 61 -22.44 10.94 12.42
CA ARG A 61 -22.43 11.79 11.20
C ARG A 61 -21.18 12.70 11.10
N HIS A 62 -20.30 12.30 10.17
CA HIS A 62 -19.07 12.93 9.68
C HIS A 62 -17.91 13.15 10.67
N LYS A 63 -16.93 12.23 10.59
CA LYS A 63 -15.49 12.50 10.43
C LYS A 63 -14.76 11.15 10.37
N THR A 64 -14.36 10.73 9.18
CA THR A 64 -13.47 9.57 8.99
C THR A 64 -12.08 10.12 8.73
N ALA A 65 -11.23 10.03 9.75
CA ALA A 65 -9.79 9.98 9.61
C ALA A 65 -9.25 9.27 10.87
N ALA A 66 -8.39 8.29 10.64
CA ALA A 66 -7.51 7.62 11.60
C ALA A 66 -8.18 6.76 12.68
N ALA A 67 -7.99 5.44 12.60
CA ALA A 67 -7.25 4.66 13.60
C ALA A 67 -7.46 3.15 13.42
N GLY A 68 -6.37 2.44 13.13
CA GLY A 68 -6.21 0.99 13.30
C GLY A 68 -4.92 0.61 12.58
N GLY A 69 -3.80 0.28 13.22
CA GLY A 69 -3.64 -0.50 14.44
C GLY A 69 -2.95 -1.81 14.05
N PHE A 70 -1.62 -1.77 13.92
CA PHE A 70 -0.71 -2.86 13.56
C PHE A 70 -0.98 -4.20 14.28
N PRO A 71 -0.62 -5.33 13.62
CA PRO A 71 0.15 -6.36 14.27
C PRO A 71 1.56 -6.43 13.66
N ALA A 72 2.56 -6.29 14.52
CA ALA A 72 3.96 -6.54 14.22
C ALA A 72 4.24 -8.04 14.17
N ALA A 73 4.89 -8.52 13.10
CA ALA A 73 5.68 -9.75 13.10
C ALA A 73 6.63 -9.78 11.88
N PHE A 74 7.80 -9.16 12.01
CA PHE A 74 8.97 -9.54 11.21
C PHE A 74 10.20 -9.49 12.12
N GLU A 75 10.53 -10.63 12.72
CA GLU A 75 11.87 -10.92 13.23
C GLU A 75 12.60 -11.78 12.19
N HIS A 76 13.78 -11.32 11.76
CA HIS A 76 14.74 -12.12 11.01
C HIS A 76 15.75 -12.74 11.99
N GLY A 77 15.94 -14.06 11.93
CA GLY A 77 17.01 -14.74 12.66
C GLY A 77 17.02 -16.26 12.52
N HIS A 78 17.74 -16.75 11.52
CA HIS A 78 18.57 -17.98 11.45
C HIS A 78 18.05 -19.35 11.97
N ASP A 79 18.04 -20.33 11.05
CA ASP A 79 18.25 -21.78 11.19
C ASP A 79 17.58 -22.53 12.36
N THR A 80 16.47 -23.23 12.08
CA THR A 80 16.42 -24.71 12.05
C THR A 80 15.15 -25.22 11.38
N ASN A 81 15.34 -26.32 10.65
CA ASN A 81 14.36 -27.08 9.91
C ASN A 81 13.36 -27.79 10.84
N GLU A 82 12.14 -27.26 10.99
CA GLU A 82 10.95 -28.03 11.33
C GLU A 82 9.79 -27.50 10.49
N ALA A 83 9.36 -28.32 9.52
CA ALA A 83 8.20 -28.06 8.70
C ALA A 83 6.94 -28.07 9.57
N LEU A 84 6.51 -26.88 10.00
CA LEU A 84 5.13 -26.69 10.44
C LEU A 84 4.24 -26.88 9.21
N ALA A 85 3.47 -27.96 9.23
CA ALA A 85 2.39 -28.17 8.29
C ALA A 85 1.48 -26.93 8.26
N PRO A 86 1.03 -26.46 7.09
CA PRO A 86 0.10 -25.35 7.02
C PRO A 86 -1.15 -25.73 7.82
N GLU A 87 -1.46 -24.94 8.85
CA GLU A 87 -2.77 -24.94 9.49
C GLU A 87 -3.81 -24.81 8.35
N PRO A 88 -4.84 -25.67 8.30
CA PRO A 88 -5.84 -25.60 7.25
C PRO A 88 -6.51 -24.23 7.37
N GLY A 89 -6.18 -23.34 6.42
CA GLY A 89 -6.82 -22.05 6.29
C GLY A 89 -8.32 -22.31 6.28
N LYS A 90 -9.05 -21.66 7.18
CA LYS A 90 -10.49 -21.51 6.98
C LYS A 90 -10.62 -20.78 5.65
N GLU A 91 -10.96 -21.50 4.59
CA GLU A 91 -11.52 -20.91 3.39
C GLU A 91 -12.62 -19.97 3.88
N ALA A 92 -12.37 -18.66 3.80
CA ALA A 92 -13.44 -17.71 3.90
C ALA A 92 -14.47 -18.16 2.87
N THR A 93 -15.70 -18.45 3.30
CA THR A 93 -16.79 -18.70 2.36
C THR A 93 -16.96 -17.44 1.54
N VAL A 94 -16.31 -17.42 0.38
CA VAL A 94 -16.49 -16.42 -0.66
C VAL A 94 -17.96 -16.56 -1.06
N GLY A 95 -18.75 -15.50 -0.86
CA GLY A 95 -20.18 -15.49 -1.18
C GLY A 95 -20.42 -15.57 -2.69
N GLU A 96 -21.61 -15.21 -3.17
CA GLU A 96 -21.79 -14.87 -4.59
C GLU A 96 -21.61 -13.35 -4.76
N PRO A 97 -21.13 -12.86 -5.92
CA PRO A 97 -21.05 -11.43 -6.19
C PRO A 97 -22.41 -10.77 -6.03
N SER A 98 -22.45 -9.56 -5.49
CA SER A 98 -23.68 -8.76 -5.53
C SER A 98 -24.00 -8.31 -6.96
N ASP A 99 -25.26 -8.00 -7.27
CA ASP A 99 -25.73 -7.71 -8.64
C ASP A 99 -24.93 -6.59 -9.35
N ASN A 100 -24.31 -5.67 -8.61
CA ASN A 100 -23.59 -4.53 -9.15
C ASN A 100 -22.06 -4.74 -9.29
N GLU A 101 -21.48 -5.69 -8.54
CA GLU A 101 -20.03 -5.92 -8.51
C GLU A 101 -19.45 -6.33 -9.87
N PRO A 102 -20.08 -7.26 -10.63
CA PRO A 102 -19.58 -7.64 -11.95
C PRO A 102 -19.49 -6.45 -12.91
N GLU A 103 -20.44 -5.51 -12.84
CA GLU A 103 -20.44 -4.33 -13.72
C GLU A 103 -19.33 -3.35 -13.33
N VAL A 104 -19.13 -3.09 -12.02
CA VAL A 104 -18.03 -2.24 -11.53
C VAL A 104 -16.67 -2.81 -11.93
N LEU A 105 -16.48 -4.12 -11.74
CA LEU A 105 -15.23 -4.80 -12.10
C LEU A 105 -14.97 -4.73 -13.61
N LYS A 106 -16.00 -5.02 -14.40
CA LYS A 106 -15.93 -4.96 -15.86
C LYS A 106 -15.63 -3.54 -16.34
N GLN A 107 -16.28 -2.53 -15.78
CA GLN A 107 -16.06 -1.13 -16.13
C GLN A 107 -14.64 -0.69 -15.74
N THR A 108 -14.15 -1.09 -14.57
CA THR A 108 -12.78 -0.79 -14.10
C THR A 108 -11.73 -1.39 -15.04
N VAL A 109 -11.86 -2.69 -15.39
CA VAL A 109 -10.95 -3.35 -16.34
C VAL A 109 -11.05 -2.70 -17.71
N SER A 110 -12.26 -2.44 -18.21
CA SER A 110 -12.47 -1.82 -19.51
C SER A 110 -11.86 -0.42 -19.60
N ALA A 111 -11.92 0.37 -18.52
CA ALA A 111 -11.31 1.70 -18.48
C ALA A 111 -9.77 1.63 -18.59
N LEU A 112 -9.14 0.68 -17.89
CA LEU A 112 -7.68 0.46 -17.96
C LEU A 112 -7.25 -0.04 -19.35
N GLU A 113 -8.00 -0.96 -19.94
CA GLU A 113 -7.79 -1.43 -21.32
C GLU A 113 -7.98 -0.30 -22.33
N ALA A 114 -9.04 0.51 -22.14
CA ALA A 114 -9.38 1.60 -23.02
C ALA A 114 -8.23 2.58 -23.16
N VAL A 115 -7.51 2.91 -22.09
CA VAL A 115 -6.34 3.81 -22.11
C VAL A 115 -4.99 3.11 -22.35
N GLY A 116 -5.04 1.80 -22.58
CA GLY A 116 -3.89 0.96 -22.88
C GLY A 116 -2.91 0.80 -21.71
N ALA A 117 -3.42 0.87 -20.48
CA ALA A 117 -2.70 0.47 -19.27
C ALA A 117 -2.57 -1.06 -19.21
N THR A 118 -3.57 -1.78 -19.71
CA THR A 118 -3.61 -3.24 -19.78
C THR A 118 -4.00 -3.69 -21.20
N THR A 119 -3.78 -4.97 -21.49
CA THR A 119 -4.17 -5.60 -22.75
C THR A 119 -5.61 -6.13 -22.64
N PRO A 120 -6.41 -6.09 -23.71
CA PRO A 120 -7.75 -6.68 -23.70
C PRO A 120 -7.76 -8.15 -23.24
N GLY A 121 -8.53 -8.43 -22.19
CA GLY A 121 -8.67 -9.78 -21.61
C GLY A 121 -7.49 -10.25 -20.76
N GLU A 122 -6.55 -9.36 -20.45
CA GLU A 122 -5.43 -9.65 -19.54
C GLU A 122 -5.90 -9.89 -18.11
N ILE A 123 -6.90 -9.12 -17.67
CA ILE A 123 -7.49 -9.25 -16.33
C ILE A 123 -8.87 -9.88 -16.47
N ASP A 124 -9.03 -11.08 -15.93
CA ASP A 124 -10.33 -11.72 -15.79
C ASP A 124 -11.08 -11.16 -14.57
N THR A 125 -12.30 -10.66 -14.78
CA THR A 125 -13.11 -10.02 -13.73
C THR A 125 -13.45 -10.98 -12.60
N THR A 126 -13.58 -12.28 -12.89
CA THR A 126 -13.85 -13.30 -11.85
C THR A 126 -12.64 -13.45 -10.94
N THR A 127 -11.45 -13.52 -11.53
CA THR A 127 -10.18 -13.61 -10.79
C THR A 127 -9.94 -12.33 -9.97
N LEU A 128 -10.24 -11.16 -10.53
CA LEU A 128 -10.15 -9.88 -9.82
C LEU A 128 -11.13 -9.82 -8.64
N TRP A 129 -12.35 -10.31 -8.82
CA TRP A 129 -13.34 -10.41 -7.73
C TRP A 129 -12.85 -11.33 -6.60
N VAL A 130 -12.27 -12.49 -6.93
CA VAL A 130 -11.70 -13.41 -5.94
C VAL A 130 -10.55 -12.75 -5.18
N ALA A 131 -9.68 -12.01 -5.86
CA ALA A 131 -8.61 -11.25 -5.23
C ALA A 131 -9.16 -10.20 -4.25
N ALA A 132 -10.17 -9.43 -4.66
CA ALA A 132 -10.80 -8.45 -3.78
C ALA A 132 -11.42 -9.11 -2.53
N GLN A 133 -12.13 -10.23 -2.70
CA GLN A 133 -12.71 -10.99 -1.57
C GLN A 133 -11.66 -11.66 -0.69
N ARG A 134 -10.46 -11.95 -1.22
CA ARG A 134 -9.34 -12.44 -0.41
C ARG A 134 -8.77 -11.34 0.47
N MET A 135 -8.70 -10.11 -0.04
CA MET A 135 -8.22 -8.95 0.70
C MET A 135 -9.21 -8.55 1.80
N ASP A 136 -10.50 -8.46 1.49
CA ASP A 136 -11.55 -8.09 2.47
C ASP A 136 -12.83 -8.94 2.32
N PRO A 137 -12.87 -10.12 2.96
CA PRO A 137 -13.98 -11.06 2.79
C PRO A 137 -15.34 -10.49 3.19
N GLY A 138 -16.31 -10.57 2.28
CA GLY A 138 -17.70 -10.19 2.50
C GLY A 138 -17.99 -8.69 2.38
N GLN A 139 -17.00 -7.88 2.00
CA GLN A 139 -17.25 -6.50 1.62
C GLN A 139 -17.73 -6.39 0.18
N ALA A 140 -18.55 -5.37 -0.07
CA ALA A 140 -18.95 -5.00 -1.42
C ALA A 140 -17.77 -4.39 -2.17
N ILE A 141 -17.63 -4.72 -3.45
CA ILE A 141 -16.50 -4.28 -4.27
C ILE A 141 -16.91 -3.04 -5.08
N GLY A 142 -16.32 -1.91 -4.73
CA GLY A 142 -16.32 -0.69 -5.52
C GLY A 142 -15.07 -0.56 -6.40
N VAL A 143 -14.90 0.60 -7.01
CA VAL A 143 -13.75 0.89 -7.88
C VAL A 143 -12.42 0.90 -7.11
N HIS A 144 -12.41 1.42 -5.88
CA HIS A 144 -11.20 1.44 -5.05
C HIS A 144 -10.77 0.02 -4.68
N GLU A 145 -11.72 -0.81 -4.26
CA GLU A 145 -11.47 -2.21 -3.92
C GLU A 145 -11.03 -3.01 -5.16
N ALA A 146 -11.62 -2.74 -6.33
CA ALA A 146 -11.19 -3.34 -7.59
C ALA A 146 -9.75 -2.94 -7.97
N LEU A 147 -9.38 -1.65 -7.83
CA LEU A 147 -8.02 -1.19 -8.10
C LEU A 147 -7.02 -1.74 -7.08
N ALA A 148 -7.39 -1.84 -5.81
CA ALA A 148 -6.56 -2.45 -4.76
C ALA A 148 -6.33 -3.94 -5.03
N ALA A 149 -7.37 -4.68 -5.47
CA ALA A 149 -7.28 -6.09 -5.81
C ALA A 149 -6.27 -6.42 -6.92
N LEU A 150 -5.92 -5.45 -7.77
CA LEU A 150 -4.88 -5.62 -8.78
C LEU A 150 -3.50 -5.86 -8.14
N SER A 151 -3.21 -5.29 -6.97
CA SER A 151 -1.93 -5.56 -6.28
C SER A 151 -1.87 -6.98 -5.75
N ASP A 152 -2.97 -7.49 -5.20
CA ASP A 152 -3.06 -8.88 -4.74
C ASP A 152 -2.93 -9.89 -5.89
N LEU A 153 -3.43 -9.56 -7.08
CA LEU A 153 -3.16 -10.35 -8.30
C LEU A 153 -1.69 -10.31 -8.72
N HIS A 154 -1.05 -9.14 -8.61
CA HIS A 154 0.36 -8.98 -8.91
C HIS A 154 1.24 -9.81 -7.97
N ASP A 155 0.99 -9.71 -6.66
CA ASP A 155 1.73 -10.42 -5.61
C ASP A 155 1.53 -11.93 -5.67
N ALA A 156 0.36 -12.40 -6.12
CA ALA A 156 0.07 -13.83 -6.31
C ALA A 156 0.89 -14.48 -7.45
N GLY A 157 1.76 -13.72 -8.13
CA GLY A 157 2.72 -14.25 -9.09
C GLY A 157 2.19 -14.38 -10.51
N GLN A 158 1.15 -13.62 -10.88
CA GLN A 158 0.69 -13.55 -12.28
C GLN A 158 1.64 -12.79 -13.22
N GLY A 159 2.81 -12.34 -12.74
CA GLY A 159 3.75 -11.54 -13.53
C GLY A 159 3.30 -10.08 -13.61
N GLN A 160 3.93 -9.32 -14.51
CA GLN A 160 3.58 -7.92 -14.71
C GLN A 160 2.19 -7.82 -15.36
N ILE A 161 1.26 -7.12 -14.70
CA ILE A 161 -0.08 -6.84 -15.24
C ILE A 161 0.02 -5.60 -16.11
N GLY A 162 0.05 -5.80 -17.42
CA GLY A 162 0.11 -4.76 -18.43
C GLY A 162 1.25 -3.79 -18.18
N ARG A 163 0.87 -2.53 -17.94
CA ARG A 163 1.75 -1.40 -17.66
C ARG A 163 1.43 -0.77 -16.29
N LEU A 164 0.89 -1.58 -15.39
CA LEU A 164 0.65 -1.21 -14.01
C LEU A 164 1.94 -1.37 -13.19
N ILE A 165 2.12 -0.48 -12.23
CA ILE A 165 3.26 -0.46 -11.32
C ILE A 165 2.69 -0.31 -9.91
N PHE A 166 3.04 -1.23 -9.04
CA PHE A 166 2.55 -1.28 -7.67
C PHE A 166 3.67 -0.79 -6.75
N VAL A 167 3.41 0.30 -6.02
CA VAL A 167 4.40 0.93 -5.14
C VAL A 167 3.90 0.80 -3.70
N PRO A 168 4.51 -0.07 -2.88
CA PRO A 168 4.05 -0.28 -1.51
C PRO A 168 4.17 0.98 -0.65
N ALA A 169 3.10 1.38 0.01
CA ALA A 169 3.10 2.43 1.01
C ALA A 169 3.55 1.87 2.37
N HIS A 170 4.07 2.75 3.24
CA HIS A 170 4.40 2.43 4.63
C HIS A 170 5.39 1.27 4.86
N THR A 171 6.19 0.93 3.85
CA THR A 171 7.28 -0.07 3.94
C THR A 171 8.66 0.59 4.01
N GLU A 172 9.67 -0.19 4.37
CA GLU A 172 11.07 0.23 4.28
C GLU A 172 11.59 0.05 2.86
N TYR A 173 12.09 1.14 2.27
CA TYR A 173 12.63 1.13 0.92
C TYR A 173 14.09 0.72 0.94
N ASP A 174 14.36 -0.55 0.64
CA ASP A 174 15.73 -1.03 0.44
C ASP A 174 16.15 -0.93 -1.04
N ARG A 175 17.38 -1.38 -1.33
CA ARG A 175 17.92 -1.34 -2.70
C ARG A 175 17.14 -2.24 -3.65
N SER A 176 16.64 -3.38 -3.16
CA SER A 176 15.94 -4.37 -3.96
C SER A 176 14.58 -3.84 -4.39
N LEU A 177 13.80 -3.30 -3.44
CA LEU A 177 12.49 -2.72 -3.72
C LEU A 177 12.60 -1.53 -4.70
N ILE A 178 13.59 -0.65 -4.51
CA ILE A 178 13.81 0.46 -5.45
C ILE A 178 14.16 -0.07 -6.85
N ALA A 179 15.00 -1.10 -6.96
CA ALA A 179 15.32 -1.71 -8.24
C ALA A 179 14.09 -2.33 -8.91
N GLU A 180 13.23 -3.02 -8.16
CA GLU A 180 11.97 -3.59 -8.65
C GLU A 180 11.02 -2.51 -9.18
N ILE A 181 10.82 -1.43 -8.43
CA ILE A 181 9.98 -0.30 -8.85
C ILE A 181 10.53 0.34 -10.13
N VAL A 182 11.85 0.53 -10.22
CA VAL A 182 12.49 1.11 -11.42
C VAL A 182 12.34 0.18 -12.63
N ALA A 183 12.56 -1.12 -12.45
CA ALA A 183 12.38 -2.12 -13.51
C ALA A 183 10.93 -2.15 -14.01
N ALA A 184 9.96 -2.24 -13.09
CA ALA A 184 8.55 -2.23 -13.42
C ALA A 184 8.15 -0.95 -14.18
N THR A 185 8.65 0.21 -13.74
CA THR A 185 8.38 1.50 -14.39
C THR A 185 8.97 1.56 -15.80
N LEU A 186 10.22 1.13 -15.98
CA LEU A 186 10.86 1.11 -17.29
C LEU A 186 10.20 0.08 -18.24
N ALA A 187 9.74 -1.05 -17.71
CA ALA A 187 8.95 -2.04 -18.45
C ALA A 187 7.59 -1.50 -18.88
N ALA A 188 6.90 -0.75 -18.01
CA ALA A 188 5.66 -0.04 -18.36
C ALA A 188 5.88 0.99 -19.50
N PHE A 189 7.10 1.52 -19.63
CA PHE A 189 7.52 2.37 -20.74
C PHE A 189 8.10 1.63 -21.96
N GLY A 190 8.11 0.29 -21.91
CA GLY A 190 8.48 -0.60 -23.00
C GLY A 190 9.94 -1.01 -23.03
N HIS A 191 10.70 -0.82 -21.95
CA HIS A 191 12.09 -1.30 -21.83
C HIS A 191 12.16 -2.61 -21.09
N ASP A 192 12.89 -3.58 -21.63
CA ASP A 192 13.12 -4.87 -20.98
C ASP A 192 14.39 -4.78 -20.13
N ILE A 193 14.21 -4.45 -18.85
CA ILE A 193 15.29 -4.28 -17.86
C ILE A 193 14.89 -5.06 -16.62
N ARG A 194 15.77 -5.95 -16.16
CA ARG A 194 15.51 -6.73 -14.95
C ARG A 194 15.96 -5.95 -13.71
N PRO A 195 15.36 -6.19 -12.54
CA PRO A 195 15.81 -5.59 -11.28
C PRO A 195 17.29 -5.81 -10.99
N THR A 196 17.84 -6.97 -11.37
CA THR A 196 19.27 -7.31 -11.17
C THR A 196 20.24 -6.45 -12.00
N ASP A 197 19.75 -5.80 -13.05
CA ASP A 197 20.56 -4.97 -13.94
C ASP A 197 20.57 -3.49 -13.45
N ILE A 198 19.89 -3.19 -12.35
CA ILE A 198 19.75 -1.83 -11.79
C ILE A 198 20.68 -1.67 -10.59
N GLY A 199 21.56 -0.67 -10.67
CA GLY A 199 22.40 -0.25 -9.56
C GLY A 199 21.69 0.79 -8.70
N VAL A 200 21.51 0.51 -7.41
CA VAL A 200 20.95 1.45 -6.42
C VAL A 200 22.00 1.79 -5.36
N GLU A 201 22.38 3.06 -5.31
CA GLU A 201 23.27 3.62 -4.30
C GLU A 201 22.45 4.49 -3.34
N LEU A 202 22.22 3.98 -2.12
CA LEU A 202 21.54 4.70 -1.05
C LEU A 202 22.51 5.61 -0.28
N PRO A 203 22.00 6.65 0.40
CA PRO A 203 22.80 7.49 1.29
C PRO A 203 23.57 6.65 2.32
N PRO A 204 24.84 7.00 2.61
CA PRO A 204 25.63 6.29 3.59
C PRO A 204 25.04 6.44 5.00
N GLY A 205 25.17 5.39 5.83
CA GLY A 205 24.74 5.43 7.23
C GLY A 205 23.25 5.22 7.47
N GLY A 206 22.47 4.82 6.46
CA GLY A 206 21.04 4.47 6.61
C GLY A 206 20.13 5.68 6.85
N GLY A 207 20.61 6.88 6.58
CA GLY A 207 19.84 8.12 6.66
C GLY A 207 19.10 8.48 5.37
N GLU A 208 18.25 9.49 5.46
CA GLU A 208 17.61 10.13 4.30
C GLU A 208 18.63 10.99 3.54
N GLY A 209 18.45 11.13 2.23
CA GLY A 209 19.39 11.89 1.41
C GLY A 209 19.27 11.59 -0.09
N THR A 210 20.29 11.95 -0.87
CA THR A 210 20.30 11.67 -2.31
C THR A 210 20.65 10.20 -2.56
N ALA A 211 19.73 9.47 -3.19
CA ALA A 211 20.04 8.18 -3.78
C ALA A 211 20.35 8.34 -5.27
N THR A 212 21.22 7.47 -5.78
CA THR A 212 21.58 7.39 -7.19
C THR A 212 21.15 6.04 -7.74
N ILE A 213 20.41 6.06 -8.85
CA ILE A 213 19.93 4.88 -9.54
C ILE A 213 20.54 4.88 -10.94
N SER A 214 21.18 3.77 -11.32
CA SER A 214 21.76 3.57 -12.64
C SER A 214 21.21 2.32 -13.30
N PHE A 215 20.94 2.37 -14.59
CA PHE A 215 20.37 1.25 -15.33
C PHE A 215 20.81 1.28 -16.80
N PRO A 216 20.91 0.10 -17.45
CA PRO A 216 21.22 0.02 -18.87
C PRO A 216 20.02 0.45 -19.71
N LEU A 217 20.26 1.18 -20.79
CA LEU A 217 19.24 1.58 -21.75
C LEU A 217 19.85 1.54 -23.15
N ALA A 218 19.48 0.52 -23.93
CA ALA A 218 20.18 0.17 -25.16
C ALA A 218 21.70 0.04 -24.90
N ASP A 219 22.54 0.82 -25.58
CA ASP A 219 24.01 0.73 -25.50
C ASP A 219 24.66 1.69 -24.47
N ARG A 220 23.87 2.28 -23.55
CA ARG A 220 24.40 3.23 -22.55
C ARG A 220 23.86 2.96 -21.16
N ILE A 221 24.57 3.47 -20.15
CA ILE A 221 24.11 3.48 -18.77
C ILE A 221 23.52 4.85 -18.47
N GLU A 222 22.24 4.87 -18.12
CA GLU A 222 21.54 6.05 -17.67
C GLU A 222 21.63 6.18 -16.15
N ARG A 223 21.48 7.41 -15.66
CA ARG A 223 21.50 7.70 -14.23
C ARG A 223 20.40 8.69 -13.87
N VAL A 224 19.68 8.39 -12.79
CA VAL A 224 18.77 9.31 -12.12
C VAL A 224 19.17 9.46 -10.67
N THR A 225 18.80 10.60 -10.09
CA THR A 225 18.94 10.87 -8.67
C THR A 225 17.56 11.12 -8.12
N CYS A 226 17.27 10.60 -6.93
CA CYS A 226 16.04 10.87 -6.22
C CYS A 226 16.34 11.20 -4.75
N HIS A 227 15.38 11.80 -4.06
CA HIS A 227 15.44 11.99 -2.63
C HIS A 227 14.93 10.75 -1.91
N TYR A 228 15.87 9.98 -1.36
CA TYR A 228 15.58 8.78 -0.61
C TYR A 228 15.02 9.11 0.77
N ARG A 229 13.86 8.53 1.04
CA ARG A 229 13.19 8.49 2.35
C ARG A 229 13.04 7.04 2.76
N TRP A 230 13.38 6.72 3.99
CA TRP A 230 13.43 5.32 4.44
C TRP A 230 12.05 4.65 4.41
N LYS A 231 11.00 5.33 4.90
CA LYS A 231 9.64 4.77 5.06
C LYS A 231 8.61 5.29 4.06
N TYR A 232 9.07 5.97 3.01
CA TYR A 232 8.20 6.62 2.05
C TYR A 232 8.70 6.37 0.62
N PRO A 233 7.79 6.25 -0.35
CA PRO A 233 8.17 6.22 -1.76
C PRO A 233 9.03 7.45 -2.09
N PRO A 234 10.09 7.32 -2.91
CA PRO A 234 10.83 8.48 -3.36
C PRO A 234 9.96 9.28 -4.34
N ASP A 235 9.38 10.39 -3.86
CA ASP A 235 8.40 11.21 -4.57
C ASP A 235 8.87 11.65 -5.98
N ASP A 236 10.17 11.80 -6.18
CA ASP A 236 10.80 12.28 -7.41
C ASP A 236 11.37 11.16 -8.31
N LEU A 237 11.37 9.90 -7.88
CA LEU A 237 11.91 8.80 -8.66
C LEU A 237 11.06 8.49 -9.89
N LEU A 238 9.78 8.15 -9.71
CA LEU A 238 8.88 7.82 -10.82
C LEU A 238 8.75 8.99 -11.82
N PRO A 239 8.57 10.25 -11.39
CA PRO A 239 8.59 11.38 -12.30
C PRO A 239 9.91 11.52 -13.08
N ALA A 240 11.07 11.25 -12.45
CA ALA A 240 12.36 11.31 -13.13
C ALA A 240 12.52 10.23 -14.20
N LEU A 241 11.79 9.10 -14.09
CA LEU A 241 11.83 8.01 -15.06
C LEU A 241 10.96 8.26 -16.30
N VAL A 242 9.95 9.12 -16.22
CA VAL A 242 9.06 9.48 -17.36
C VAL A 242 9.83 9.95 -18.59
N ARG A 243 10.97 10.63 -18.42
CA ARG A 243 11.79 11.10 -19.54
C ARG A 243 12.38 9.98 -20.41
N PHE A 244 12.35 8.74 -19.93
CA PHE A 244 12.85 7.58 -20.66
C PHE A 244 11.76 6.85 -21.43
N THR A 245 10.51 7.34 -21.47
CA THR A 245 9.46 6.71 -22.27
C THR A 245 9.86 6.57 -23.74
N LYS A 246 9.53 5.42 -24.35
CA LYS A 246 9.82 5.16 -25.77
C LYS A 246 9.10 6.16 -26.67
N PRO A 247 9.82 6.88 -27.55
CA PRO A 247 9.20 7.87 -28.44
C PRO A 247 8.15 7.28 -29.40
N GLU A 248 8.29 6.01 -29.78
CA GLU A 248 7.39 5.33 -30.72
C GLU A 248 6.02 5.04 -30.13
N ALA A 249 5.92 5.01 -28.80
CA ALA A 249 4.68 4.74 -28.06
C ALA A 249 4.65 5.60 -26.79
N PRO A 250 4.43 6.92 -26.91
CA PRO A 250 4.47 7.85 -25.78
C PRO A 250 3.36 7.52 -24.77
N ARG A 251 3.72 7.60 -23.49
CA ARG A 251 2.87 7.28 -22.36
C ARG A 251 2.95 8.36 -21.31
N ASP A 252 1.81 8.69 -20.72
CA ASP A 252 1.74 9.46 -19.47
C ASP A 252 1.76 8.49 -18.28
N LEU A 253 2.38 8.91 -17.19
CA LEU A 253 2.31 8.18 -15.92
C LEU A 253 1.25 8.84 -15.04
N VAL A 254 0.31 8.04 -14.56
CA VAL A 254 -0.77 8.47 -13.66
C VAL A 254 -0.77 7.62 -12.41
N CYS A 255 -1.31 8.14 -11.32
CA CYS A 255 -1.34 7.50 -10.01
C CYS A 255 -2.76 7.51 -9.46
N ALA A 256 -3.21 6.38 -8.94
CA ALA A 256 -4.36 6.28 -8.06
C ALA A 256 -3.90 5.86 -6.67
N ASP A 257 -4.58 6.35 -5.65
CA ASP A 257 -4.48 5.86 -4.27
C ASP A 257 -5.72 5.01 -3.98
N PRO A 258 -5.68 3.69 -4.25
CA PRO A 258 -6.81 2.81 -4.00
C PRO A 258 -6.96 2.45 -2.51
N GLY A 259 -6.00 2.82 -1.65
CA GLY A 259 -6.03 2.54 -0.22
C GLY A 259 -4.65 2.56 0.43
N ASP A 260 -4.62 2.43 1.77
CA ASP A 260 -3.47 2.75 2.62
C ASP A 260 -2.18 1.93 2.38
N GLN A 261 -2.20 0.84 1.61
CA GLN A 261 -1.08 -0.11 1.53
C GLN A 261 -0.27 -0.03 0.23
N THR A 262 -0.86 0.36 -0.90
CA THR A 262 -0.19 0.30 -2.20
C THR A 262 -0.71 1.41 -3.11
N LEU A 263 0.20 2.24 -3.60
CA LEU A 263 -0.08 3.19 -4.67
C LEU A 263 -0.09 2.46 -6.01
N LEU A 264 -1.11 2.71 -6.83
CA LEU A 264 -1.25 2.15 -8.16
C LEU A 264 -0.84 3.20 -9.20
N TYR A 265 0.28 2.96 -9.85
CA TYR A 265 0.71 3.74 -11.00
C TYR A 265 0.37 3.01 -12.30
N ALA A 266 -0.03 3.76 -13.32
CA ALA A 266 -0.32 3.22 -14.65
C ALA A 266 0.35 4.06 -15.74
N ALA A 267 1.05 3.41 -16.66
CA ALA A 267 1.53 4.06 -17.88
C ALA A 267 0.47 3.97 -18.98
N ILE A 268 -0.28 5.05 -19.16
CA ILE A 268 -1.41 5.16 -20.09
C ILE A 268 -0.99 5.85 -21.39
N ARG A 269 -1.76 5.71 -22.47
CA ARG A 269 -1.51 6.49 -23.70
C ARG A 269 -1.46 7.99 -23.35
N ALA A 270 -0.53 8.72 -23.99
CA ALA A 270 -0.40 10.15 -23.77
C ALA A 270 -1.75 10.88 -24.03
N GLY A 271 -2.17 11.72 -23.09
CA GLY A 271 -3.41 12.50 -23.15
C GLY A 271 -4.69 11.73 -22.78
N ALA A 272 -4.60 10.50 -22.29
CA ALA A 272 -5.77 9.66 -22.00
C ALA A 272 -6.26 9.73 -20.54
N LEU A 273 -5.76 10.66 -19.72
CA LEU A 273 -6.15 10.76 -18.30
C LEU A 273 -7.65 11.07 -18.14
N ASP A 274 -8.16 12.07 -18.87
CA ASP A 274 -9.58 12.43 -18.81
C ASP A 274 -10.48 11.27 -19.28
N GLU A 275 -10.02 10.51 -20.28
CA GLU A 275 -10.70 9.30 -20.76
C GLU A 275 -10.75 8.21 -19.68
N LEU A 276 -9.66 8.01 -18.94
CA LEU A 276 -9.59 7.05 -17.83
C LEU A 276 -10.58 7.43 -16.74
N ASN A 277 -10.50 8.66 -16.22
CA ASN A 277 -11.35 9.11 -15.11
C ASN A 277 -12.83 9.16 -15.51
N HIS A 278 -13.16 9.54 -16.75
CA HIS A 278 -14.55 9.57 -17.22
C HIS A 278 -15.19 8.18 -17.32
N GLN A 279 -14.39 7.15 -17.59
CA GLN A 279 -14.89 5.77 -17.71
C GLN A 279 -15.00 5.06 -16.38
N LEU A 280 -14.31 5.50 -15.33
CA LEU A 280 -14.40 4.88 -14.02
C LEU A 280 -15.71 5.27 -13.32
N PRO A 281 -16.33 4.36 -12.56
CA PRO A 281 -17.54 4.68 -11.82
C PRO A 281 -17.18 5.57 -10.61
N GLY A 282 -17.61 6.84 -10.62
CA GLY A 282 -17.39 7.76 -9.51
C GLY A 282 -17.73 9.22 -9.86
N ASP A 283 -17.87 10.05 -8.83
CA ASP A 283 -18.11 11.50 -8.98
C ASP A 283 -16.81 12.32 -8.96
N GLN A 284 -15.67 11.69 -8.67
CA GLN A 284 -14.36 12.33 -8.52
C GLN A 284 -13.33 11.61 -9.37
N ASP A 285 -12.34 12.37 -9.83
CA ASP A 285 -11.17 11.83 -10.50
C ASP A 285 -10.41 10.90 -9.55
N LEU A 286 -10.11 9.68 -10.00
CA LEU A 286 -9.41 8.65 -9.23
C LEU A 286 -7.93 8.60 -9.53
N PHE A 287 -7.56 9.03 -10.73
CA PHE A 287 -6.18 9.11 -11.18
C PHE A 287 -5.74 10.56 -11.30
N ASP A 288 -4.53 10.84 -10.82
CA ASP A 288 -3.84 12.10 -10.98
C ASP A 288 -2.59 11.94 -11.85
N LYS A 289 -2.19 13.01 -12.54
CA LYS A 289 -0.97 13.02 -13.34
C LYS A 289 0.27 13.03 -12.46
N VAL A 290 1.26 12.20 -12.79
CA VAL A 290 2.58 12.23 -12.16
C VAL A 290 3.45 13.24 -12.91
N GLU A 291 3.64 14.43 -12.33
CA GLU A 291 4.43 15.48 -12.96
C GLU A 291 5.93 15.37 -12.64
N PRO A 292 6.83 15.51 -13.63
CA PRO A 292 8.25 15.68 -13.37
C PRO A 292 8.47 16.89 -12.46
N VAL A 293 9.22 16.71 -11.36
CA VAL A 293 9.73 17.85 -10.61
C VAL A 293 10.60 18.67 -11.56
N ALA A 294 10.09 19.82 -12.00
CA ALA A 294 10.84 20.74 -12.82
C ALA A 294 12.14 21.06 -12.09
N LYS A 295 13.30 20.78 -12.72
CA LYS A 295 14.58 21.28 -12.25
C LYS A 295 14.44 22.79 -12.10
N THR A 296 14.33 23.29 -10.87
CA THR A 296 14.70 24.65 -10.55
C THR A 296 16.20 24.75 -10.85
N ALA A 297 16.51 25.20 -12.05
CA ALA A 297 17.82 25.73 -12.38
C ALA A 297 18.04 27.03 -11.59
N GLY A 298 18.37 26.91 -10.30
CA GLY A 298 19.11 27.94 -9.57
C GLY A 298 20.59 27.58 -9.74
N THR A 299 21.35 28.20 -10.64
CA THR A 299 22.03 29.49 -10.40
C THR A 299 22.17 29.84 -8.92
N ALA A 300 23.29 29.40 -8.33
CA ALA A 300 24.15 30.20 -7.46
C ALA A 300 25.56 29.58 -7.46
#